data_AF-A0A520M1Z3-F1
#
_entry.id   AF-A0A520M1Z3-F1
#
_cell.length_a   1.000
_cell.length_b   1.000
_cell.length_c   1.000
_cell.angle_alpha   90.00
_cell.angle_beta   90.00
_cell.angle_gamma   90.00
#
_symmetry.space_group_name_H-M   'P 1'
#
loop_
_entity.id
_entity.type
_entity.pdbx_description
1 polymer ?
#
loop_
_entity_poly.entity_id
_entity_poly.type
_entity_poly.pdbx_seq_one_letter_code
_entity_poly.pdbx_strand_id
1 'polypeptide(L)'
;MKDYMVIHTFKSEEIRQQYFAMAQDLTLEDIRAQLKNDNASFQINWNAGEDDMAMYCWWKANSPEAIIETLGEMGEMFHNDVKEMPNMIDVTD
;
A
#
# COMPACT_ATOMS: atom_id res chain seq x y z
N MET A 1 -5.28 3.20 -15.72
CA MET A 1 -4.44 2.61 -14.66
C MET A 1 -4.49 1.09 -14.77
N LYS A 2 -3.34 0.44 -14.63
CA LYS A 2 -3.13 -1.01 -14.59
C LYS A 2 -3.17 -1.51 -13.14
N ASP A 3 -3.36 -2.80 -12.95
CA ASP A 3 -3.37 -3.43 -11.64
C ASP A 3 -1.96 -3.82 -11.19
N TYR A 4 -1.63 -3.52 -9.94
CA TYR A 4 -0.36 -3.84 -9.30
C TYR A 4 -0.59 -4.50 -7.95
N MET A 5 0.18 -5.55 -7.68
CA MET A 5 0.38 -6.04 -6.32
C MET A 5 1.67 -5.43 -5.79
N VAL A 6 1.59 -4.90 -4.57
CA VAL A 6 2.73 -4.31 -3.87
C VAL A 6 2.92 -5.00 -2.55
N ILE A 7 4.14 -5.44 -2.27
CA ILE A 7 4.54 -5.94 -0.96
C ILE A 7 5.35 -4.83 -0.29
N HIS A 8 4.83 -4.29 0.80
CA HIS A 8 5.53 -3.36 1.67
C HIS A 8 6.09 -4.12 2.85
N THR A 9 7.41 -4.28 2.92
CA THR A 9 8.07 -4.87 4.09
C THR A 9 8.69 -3.78 4.94
N PHE A 10 8.28 -3.65 6.20
CA PHE A 10 8.83 -2.66 7.12
C PHE A 10 10.34 -2.84 7.26
N LYS A 11 11.10 -1.73 7.26
CA LYS A 11 12.55 -1.75 7.43
C LYS A 11 12.99 -2.17 8.85
N SER A 12 12.12 -2.03 9.86
CA SER A 12 12.38 -2.45 11.25
C SER A 12 11.08 -2.57 12.07
N GLU A 13 11.13 -3.31 13.18
CA GLU A 13 9.98 -3.47 14.10
C GLU A 13 9.55 -2.13 14.72
N GLU A 14 10.51 -1.24 15.00
CA GLU A 14 10.22 0.11 15.53
C GLU A 14 9.39 0.93 14.54
N ILE A 15 9.76 0.90 13.25
CA ILE A 15 9.02 1.58 12.18
C ILE A 15 7.62 0.97 12.03
N ARG A 16 7.48 -0.36 12.17
CA ARG A 16 6.17 -1.03 12.16
C ARG A 16 5.27 -0.52 13.29
N GLN A 17 5.79 -0.46 14.51
CA GLN A 17 5.03 0.04 15.67
C GLN A 17 4.63 1.51 15.48
N GLN A 18 5.54 2.35 14.99
CA GLN A 18 5.25 3.76 14.67
C GLN A 18 4.15 3.88 13.62
N TYR A 19 4.21 3.08 12.55
CA TYR A 19 3.19 3.07 11.49
C TYR A 19 1.80 2.74 12.04
N PHE A 20 1.66 1.66 12.82
CA PHE A 20 0.36 1.29 13.36
C PHE A 20 -0.14 2.27 14.43
N ALA A 21 0.74 2.90 15.21
CA ALA A 21 0.37 3.96 16.12
C ALA A 21 -0.19 5.18 15.36
N MET A 22 0.46 5.60 14.27
CA MET A 22 -0.03 6.69 13.41
C MET A 22 -1.34 6.35 12.70
N ALA A 23 -1.51 5.09 12.29
CA ALA A 23 -2.69 4.64 11.55
C ALA A 23 -3.96 4.55 12.42
N GLN A 24 -3.85 4.50 13.75
CA GLN A 24 -5.01 4.42 14.66
C GLN A 24 -5.95 5.63 14.55
N ASP A 25 -5.41 6.79 14.20
CA ASP A 25 -6.17 8.04 14.11
C ASP A 25 -6.70 8.32 12.68
N LEU A 26 -6.35 7.49 11.70
CA LEU A 26 -6.75 7.68 10.30
C LEU A 26 -8.07 6.98 9.99
N THR A 27 -9.01 7.71 9.40
CA THR A 27 -10.22 7.11 8.84
C THR A 27 -9.95 6.53 7.45
N LEU A 28 -10.86 5.66 6.97
CA LEU A 28 -10.81 5.16 5.60
C LEU A 28 -10.92 6.30 4.56
N GLU A 29 -11.62 7.39 4.88
CA GLU A 29 -11.71 8.56 4.01
C GLU A 29 -10.38 9.31 3.93
N ASP A 30 -9.67 9.45 5.06
CA ASP A 30 -8.34 10.05 5.10
C ASP A 30 -7.34 9.25 4.26
N ILE A 31 -7.33 7.92 4.43
CA ILE A 31 -6.47 7.02 3.66
C ILE A 31 -6.77 7.16 2.16
N ARG A 32 -8.06 7.17 1.78
CA ARG A 32 -8.45 7.34 0.38
C ARG A 32 -8.04 8.70 -0.17
N ALA A 33 -8.18 9.78 0.60
CA ALA A 33 -7.81 11.12 0.18
C ALA A 33 -6.29 11.26 0.00
N GLN A 34 -5.49 10.60 0.84
CA GLN A 34 -4.03 10.65 0.80
C GLN A 34 -3.44 9.76 -0.30
N LEU A 35 -4.00 8.56 -0.52
CA LEU A 35 -3.42 7.53 -1.40
C LEU A 35 -4.14 7.41 -2.75
N LYS A 36 -4.78 8.49 -3.20
CA LYS A 36 -5.44 8.56 -4.50
C LYS A 36 -5.15 9.88 -5.20
N ASN A 37 -4.71 9.78 -6.44
CA ASN A 37 -4.57 10.89 -7.37
C ASN A 37 -4.83 10.40 -8.81
N ASP A 38 -4.50 11.22 -9.82
CA ASP A 38 -4.73 10.89 -11.23
C ASP A 38 -3.83 9.76 -11.75
N ASN A 39 -2.72 9.46 -11.06
CA ASN A 39 -1.70 8.52 -11.50
C ASN A 39 -1.71 7.19 -10.73
N ALA A 40 -2.17 7.19 -9.47
CA ALA A 40 -2.31 5.98 -8.67
C ALA A 40 -3.49 6.07 -7.70
N SER A 41 -4.04 4.91 -7.37
CA SER A 41 -5.14 4.74 -6.43
C SER A 41 -4.94 3.45 -5.65
N PHE A 42 -4.73 3.58 -4.35
CA PHE A 42 -4.75 2.48 -3.40
C PHE A 42 -6.15 1.85 -3.32
N GLN A 43 -6.24 0.51 -3.38
CA GLN A 43 -7.51 -0.22 -3.38
C GLN A 43 -7.72 -0.99 -2.08
N ILE A 44 -6.77 -1.84 -1.71
CA ILE A 44 -6.87 -2.77 -0.58
C ILE A 44 -5.48 -2.95 0.06
N ASN A 45 -5.43 -3.08 1.39
CA ASN A 45 -4.27 -3.54 2.17
C ASN A 45 -4.70 -4.73 3.02
N TRP A 46 -4.01 -5.85 2.85
CA TRP A 46 -4.03 -6.96 3.79
C TRP A 46 -2.74 -6.95 4.61
N ASN A 47 -2.89 -6.92 5.94
CA ASN A 47 -1.79 -6.98 6.89
C ASN A 47 -2.22 -7.77 8.13
N ALA A 48 -1.25 -8.35 8.83
CA ALA A 48 -1.48 -9.06 10.09
C ALA A 48 -1.26 -8.16 11.32
N GLY A 49 -1.43 -6.84 11.17
CA GLY A 49 -1.12 -5.89 12.23
C GLY A 49 0.33 -6.02 12.70
N GLU A 50 0.51 -6.17 14.01
CA GLU A 50 1.82 -6.29 14.63
C GLU A 50 2.48 -7.68 14.48
N ASP A 51 1.74 -8.69 14.02
CA ASP A 51 2.20 -10.08 13.95
C ASP A 51 3.04 -10.37 12.69
N ASP A 52 3.12 -9.45 11.73
CA ASP A 52 3.92 -9.59 10.52
C ASP A 52 4.59 -8.26 10.12
N MET A 53 5.72 -8.37 9.42
CA MET A 53 6.50 -7.26 8.89
C MET A 53 6.09 -6.88 7.46
N ALA A 54 5.18 -7.63 6.83
CA ALA A 54 4.73 -7.40 5.48
C ALA A 54 3.27 -6.97 5.40
N MET A 55 3.00 -6.07 4.46
CA MET A 55 1.66 -5.71 4.01
C MET A 55 1.53 -5.96 2.52
N TYR A 56 0.37 -6.44 2.10
CA TYR A 56 0.08 -6.81 0.73
C TYR A 56 -1.01 -5.88 0.21
N CYS A 57 -0.62 -5.01 -0.73
CA CYS A 57 -1.47 -3.94 -1.21
C CYS A 57 -1.82 -4.13 -2.68
N TRP A 58 -3.09 -3.99 -3.00
CA TRP A 58 -3.55 -3.82 -4.38
C TRP A 58 -3.65 -2.34 -4.72
N TRP A 59 -3.01 -1.96 -5.82
CA TRP A 59 -3.03 -0.62 -6.38
C TRP A 59 -3.50 -0.65 -7.83
N LYS A 60 -4.19 0.43 -8.23
CA LYS A 60 -4.33 0.80 -9.64
C LYS A 60 -3.40 1.96 -9.92
N ALA A 61 -2.49 1.85 -10.89
CA ALA A 61 -1.56 2.93 -11.21
C ALA A 61 -1.19 3.00 -12.69
N ASN A 62 -0.60 4.12 -13.13
CA ASN A 62 -0.06 4.23 -14.49
C ASN A 62 1.31 3.54 -14.62
N SER A 63 2.10 3.51 -13.55
CA SER A 63 3.39 2.82 -13.48
C SER A 63 3.74 2.44 -12.02
N PRO A 64 4.76 1.60 -11.77
CA PRO A 64 5.29 1.36 -10.43
C PRO A 64 5.73 2.64 -9.71
N GLU A 65 6.37 3.56 -10.41
CA GLU A 65 6.88 4.82 -9.86
C GLU A 65 5.76 5.71 -9.35
N ALA A 66 4.62 5.76 -10.06
CA ALA A 66 3.44 6.50 -9.61
C ALA A 66 2.93 6.04 -8.24
N ILE A 67 3.09 4.75 -7.90
CA ILE A 67 2.73 4.23 -6.58
C ILE A 67 3.72 4.77 -5.53
N ILE A 68 5.02 4.67 -5.79
CA ILE A 68 6.06 5.15 -4.86
C ILE A 68 5.96 6.65 -4.63
N GLU A 69 5.74 7.44 -5.68
CA GLU A 69 5.51 8.89 -5.59
C GLU A 69 4.26 9.22 -4.77
N THR A 70 3.18 8.43 -4.93
CA THR A 70 1.94 8.61 -4.16
C THR A 70 2.12 8.27 -2.68
N LEU A 71 2.94 7.27 -2.36
CA LEU A 71 3.31 6.94 -0.98
C LEU A 71 4.15 8.05 -0.33
N GLY A 72 4.90 8.81 -1.13
CA GLY A 72 5.76 9.89 -0.63
C GLY A 72 6.74 9.39 0.43
N GLU A 73 6.88 10.14 1.52
CA GLU A 73 7.78 9.80 2.63
C GLU A 73 7.40 8.47 3.31
N MET A 74 6.13 8.07 3.28
CA MET A 74 5.70 6.78 3.81
C MET A 74 6.35 5.60 3.05
N GLY A 75 6.65 5.79 1.76
CA GLY A 75 7.36 4.80 0.95
C GLY A 75 8.74 4.46 1.51
N GLU A 76 9.39 5.39 2.23
CA GLU A 76 10.70 5.20 2.84
C GLU A 76 10.67 4.35 4.11
N MET A 77 9.50 4.05 4.67
CA MET A 77 9.35 3.15 5.80
C MET A 77 9.54 1.67 5.40
N PHE A 78 9.54 1.39 4.09
CA PHE A 78 9.44 0.04 3.54
C PHE A 78 10.53 -0.31 2.55
N HIS A 79 10.76 -1.61 2.40
CA HIS A 79 11.20 -2.20 1.14
C HIS A 79 9.95 -2.49 0.30
N ASN A 80 9.87 -1.87 -0.88
CA ASN A 80 8.71 -1.96 -1.76
C ASN A 80 9.01 -2.90 -2.93
N ASP A 81 8.27 -4.00 -3.04
CA ASP A 81 8.26 -4.88 -4.23
C ASP A 81 6.97 -4.65 -5.01
N VAL A 82 7.07 -4.02 -6.19
CA VAL A 82 5.93 -3.62 -7.02
C VAL A 82 5.90 -4.46 -8.29
N LYS A 83 4.77 -5.14 -8.53
CA LYS A 83 4.59 -6.02 -9.69
C LYS A 83 3.27 -5.75 -10.40
N GLU A 84 3.34 -5.55 -11.72
CA GLU A 84 2.16 -5.45 -12.57
C GLU A 84 1.45 -6.81 -12.64
N MET A 85 0.13 -6.81 -12.43
CA MET A 85 -0.71 -8.01 -12.40
C MET A 85 -1.81 -7.90 -13.48
N PRO A 86 -1.47 -8.17 -14.75
CA PRO A 86 -2.37 -7.89 -15.88
C PRO A 86 -3.58 -8.84 -15.98
N ASN A 87 -3.56 -9.96 -15.25
CA ASN A 87 -4.61 -10.97 -15.29
C ASN A 87 -5.23 -11.11 -13.90
N MET A 88 -6.48 -10.68 -13.75
CA MET A 88 -7.26 -10.80 -12.52
C MET A 88 -8.46 -11.72 -12.76
N ILE A 89 -8.67 -12.66 -11.84
CA ILE A 89 -9.85 -13.50 -11.81
C ILE A 89 -10.55 -13.20 -10.49
N ASP A 90 -11.68 -12.52 -10.56
CA ASP A 90 -12.55 -12.24 -9.42
C ASP A 90 -13.65 -13.31 -9.38
N VAL A 91 -13.69 -14.08 -8.30
CA VAL A 91 -14.68 -15.13 -8.04
C VAL A 91 -15.47 -14.84 -6.77
N THR A 92 -15.47 -13.59 -6.31
CA THR A 92 -16.26 -13.17 -5.15
C THR A 92 -17.74 -13.48 -5.40
N ASP A 93 -18.38 -14.10 -4.42
CA ASP A 93 -19.82 -14.47 -4.45
C ASP A 93 -20.75 -13.25 -4.66
#